data_AF-D3BTE8-F1
#
_entry.id   AF-D3BTE8-F1
#
_cell.length_a   1.000
_cell.length_b   1.000
_cell.length_c   1.000
_cell.angle_alpha   90.00
_cell.angle_beta   90.00
_cell.angle_gamma   90.00
#
_symmetry.space_group_name_H-M   'P 1'
#
loop_
_entity.id
_entity.type
_entity.pdbx_description
1 polymer ?
#
loop_
_entity_poly.entity_id
_entity_poly.type
_entity_poly.pdbx_seq_one_letter_code
_entity_poly.pdbx_strand_id
1 'polypeptide(L)'
;MVNRYKNLAERHRQPSAQIRKSISQSTVVLSYPHNGKWEDKGTGFVNCLYIEALGSHCLMVKSEEDGSIILESKVYNLEIYQRQQDTLIVWAEPNTNIDLAISFQDSAGCQDVWDFIILNQRRDSDVELIDLPEVNAANLDSIRDCLDPSLPQPVRDRIVNVIVRDDYLKQLLELFDQLEQSNDIPNLHHQFTIFKNLILFNDSSIFELLLSEEYLLRMMGVLEYDPEISEQNRIRHREFLSQQVIFKEVVKFSSESLISTIHQTFRVQYLKDVVLPRVLDDLTFSTLNSIIYFNNSEIVGQIQKDTTFLQKIFTQIQQSPSGSSERRDLLLFLQELCGLAKNLQIQNKSTFFLSLSSLDLFKTLSTTLDDDIAQTRISTTEIILSTLSHDTRMLRNYITLNSTFLSQLINGFIKDNDIGVKNQIVEIIKVLLEADTTEMNEFFKLFYEKEHCTKDTVSDVEQRAIHGVGRNPILPLLGQHEGRALQQPHDPGQSVRPDHHHLQTEHQPIQPAEFSDNRTAAVCLQGEHQAAGCPPGRAIPRAL
;
A
#
# COMPACT_ATOMS: atom_id res chain seq x y z
N MET A 1 -51.75 -12.57 -37.38
CA MET A 1 -50.97 -11.74 -36.43
C MET A 1 -49.46 -11.77 -36.72
N VAL A 2 -49.04 -11.81 -37.99
CA VAL A 2 -47.60 -11.77 -38.36
C VAL A 2 -47.28 -10.61 -39.34
N ASN A 3 -48.28 -9.82 -39.75
CA ASN A 3 -48.11 -8.70 -40.69
C ASN A 3 -48.35 -7.29 -40.11
N ARG A 4 -48.39 -7.13 -38.78
CA ARG A 4 -48.46 -5.79 -38.14
C ARG A 4 -47.17 -5.30 -37.48
N TYR A 5 -46.18 -6.17 -37.24
CA TYR A 5 -44.90 -5.78 -36.65
C TYR A 5 -43.80 -5.41 -37.66
N LYS A 6 -43.95 -5.74 -38.95
CA LYS A 6 -43.01 -5.29 -39.99
C LYS A 6 -43.18 -3.82 -40.40
N ASN A 7 -44.36 -3.22 -40.18
CA ASN A 7 -44.64 -1.82 -40.55
C ASN A 7 -44.31 -0.78 -39.47
N LEU A 8 -43.88 -1.21 -38.27
CA LEU A 8 -43.40 -0.32 -37.21
C LEU A 8 -41.87 -0.19 -37.19
N ALA A 9 -41.15 -1.18 -37.74
CA ALA A 9 -39.68 -1.16 -37.86
C ALA A 9 -39.17 -0.34 -39.07
N GLU A 10 -40.01 -0.10 -40.08
CA GLU A 10 -39.64 0.69 -41.27
C GLU A 10 -39.97 2.20 -41.14
N ARG A 11 -40.64 2.64 -40.07
CA ARG A 11 -40.91 4.07 -39.81
C ARG A 11 -39.86 4.79 -38.96
N HIS A 12 -38.85 4.08 -38.44
CA HIS A 12 -37.73 4.67 -37.70
C HIS A 12 -36.40 4.68 -38.47
N ARG A 13 -36.40 4.35 -39.76
CA ARG A 13 -35.31 4.71 -40.69
C ARG A 13 -35.73 5.89 -41.55
N GLN A 14 -35.96 7.02 -40.92
CA GLN A 14 -35.58 8.27 -41.55
C GLN A 14 -34.28 8.68 -40.88
N PRO A 15 -33.18 8.94 -41.60
CA PRO A 15 -32.09 9.68 -41.02
C PRO A 15 -32.72 11.01 -40.59
N SER A 16 -32.87 11.20 -39.28
CA SER A 16 -33.20 12.49 -38.70
C SER A 16 -32.29 13.49 -39.37
N ALA A 17 -32.87 14.44 -40.10
CA ALA A 17 -32.14 15.50 -40.77
C ALA A 17 -31.12 16.07 -39.77
N GLN A 18 -29.86 15.67 -39.90
CA GLN A 18 -28.79 16.16 -39.07
C GLN A 18 -28.72 17.65 -39.36
N ILE A 19 -28.97 18.43 -38.31
CA ILE A 19 -28.95 19.88 -38.37
C ILE A 19 -27.52 20.26 -38.79
N ARG A 20 -27.32 20.56 -40.09
CA ARG A 20 -26.17 21.32 -40.57
C ARG A 20 -26.32 22.73 -40.01
N LYS A 21 -25.87 22.96 -38.78
CA LYS A 21 -25.60 24.31 -38.31
C LYS A 21 -24.26 24.73 -38.91
N SER A 22 -24.34 25.38 -40.08
CA SER A 22 -23.20 26.08 -40.68
C SER A 22 -22.92 27.31 -39.82
N ILE A 23 -22.10 27.18 -38.79
CA ILE A 23 -21.62 28.33 -38.00
C ILE A 23 -20.42 28.90 -38.74
N SER A 24 -20.66 29.59 -39.86
CA SER A 24 -19.58 30.16 -40.66
C SER A 24 -19.11 31.48 -40.06
N GLN A 25 -18.19 31.40 -39.10
CA GLN A 25 -17.55 32.56 -38.47
C GLN A 25 -16.04 32.54 -38.74
N SER A 26 -15.46 33.72 -38.96
CA SER A 26 -14.02 33.88 -39.17
C SER A 26 -13.26 33.56 -37.88
N THR A 27 -12.25 32.70 -37.99
CA THR A 27 -11.47 32.18 -36.86
C THR A 27 -10.00 32.07 -37.23
N VAL A 28 -9.13 32.32 -36.24
CA VAL A 28 -7.68 32.11 -36.38
C VAL A 28 -7.31 30.79 -35.69
N VAL A 29 -6.61 29.92 -36.40
CA VAL A 29 -6.13 28.65 -35.86
C VAL A 29 -4.68 28.79 -35.42
N LEU A 30 -4.40 28.43 -34.18
CA LEU A 30 -3.06 28.41 -33.61
C LEU A 30 -2.68 26.99 -33.21
N SER A 31 -1.40 26.64 -33.36
CA SER A 31 -0.84 25.41 -32.81
C SER A 31 0.40 25.71 -31.98
N TYR A 32 0.65 24.93 -30.93
CA TYR A 32 1.85 24.99 -30.13
C TYR A 32 2.60 23.65 -30.25
N PRO A 33 3.57 23.54 -31.17
CA PRO A 33 4.43 22.37 -31.26
C PRO A 33 5.38 22.33 -30.04
N HIS A 34 6.04 21.18 -29.82
CA HIS A 34 7.05 21.01 -28.77
C HIS A 34 8.28 21.96 -28.85
N ASN A 35 8.30 22.93 -29.78
CA ASN A 35 9.34 23.93 -29.98
C ASN A 35 9.15 25.22 -29.17
N GLY A 36 8.07 25.33 -28.38
CA GLY A 36 7.93 26.35 -27.33
C GLY A 36 7.31 27.69 -27.75
N LYS A 37 6.72 27.81 -28.94
CA LYS A 37 6.01 29.03 -29.40
C LYS A 37 4.72 28.70 -30.13
N TRP A 38 3.70 29.56 -29.98
CA TRP A 38 2.46 29.48 -30.75
C TRP A 38 2.73 29.87 -32.20
N GLU A 39 2.33 29.00 -33.12
CA GLU A 39 2.37 29.18 -34.56
C GLU A 39 0.97 29.43 -35.10
N ASP A 40 0.82 30.50 -35.89
CA ASP A 40 -0.40 30.78 -36.64
C ASP A 40 -0.49 29.84 -37.85
N LYS A 41 -1.58 29.06 -37.94
CA LYS A 41 -1.85 28.13 -39.04
C LYS A 41 -2.73 28.75 -40.13
N GLY A 42 -3.30 29.93 -39.89
CA GLY A 42 -4.11 30.66 -40.84
C GLY A 42 -5.47 31.07 -40.28
N THR A 43 -6.15 31.92 -41.06
CA THR A 43 -7.51 32.40 -40.78
C THR A 43 -8.50 31.71 -41.70
N GLY A 44 -9.64 31.30 -41.14
CA GLY A 44 -10.63 30.51 -41.86
C GLY A 44 -12.00 30.47 -41.19
N PHE A 45 -12.97 29.93 -41.92
CA PHE A 45 -14.30 29.68 -41.39
C PHE A 45 -14.38 28.31 -40.72
N VAL A 46 -14.70 28.30 -39.42
CA VAL A 46 -14.96 27.07 -38.68
C VAL A 46 -16.30 26.47 -39.12
N ASN A 47 -16.36 25.14 -39.21
CA ASN A 47 -17.55 24.39 -39.49
C ASN A 47 -17.59 23.19 -38.55
N CYS A 48 -18.72 23.02 -37.87
CA CYS A 48 -18.97 21.90 -36.96
C CYS A 48 -19.81 20.86 -37.69
N LEU A 49 -19.23 19.71 -38.02
CA LEU A 49 -19.81 18.71 -38.93
C LEU A 49 -19.78 17.33 -38.30
N TYR A 50 -20.71 16.44 -38.68
CA TYR A 50 -20.53 15.01 -38.53
C TYR A 50 -19.90 14.46 -39.82
N ILE A 51 -18.77 13.77 -39.72
CA ILE A 51 -18.07 13.17 -40.85
C ILE A 51 -18.35 11.66 -40.83
N GLU A 52 -19.21 11.20 -41.74
CA GLU A 52 -19.63 9.79 -41.82
C GLU A 52 -18.46 8.82 -41.97
N ALA A 53 -17.45 9.18 -42.77
CA ALA A 53 -16.25 8.35 -42.97
C ALA A 53 -15.41 8.16 -41.68
N LEU A 54 -15.52 9.08 -40.72
CA LEU A 54 -14.82 9.01 -39.42
C LEU A 54 -15.77 8.59 -38.29
N GLY A 55 -17.06 8.41 -38.59
CA GLY A 55 -18.10 8.13 -37.60
C GLY A 55 -18.19 9.17 -36.48
N SER A 56 -17.72 10.41 -36.69
CA SER A 56 -17.45 11.35 -35.60
C SER A 56 -17.84 12.79 -35.91
N HIS A 57 -18.12 13.56 -34.86
CA HIS A 57 -18.20 15.02 -34.91
C HIS A 57 -16.80 15.64 -34.99
N CYS A 58 -16.62 16.62 -35.86
CA CYS A 58 -15.33 17.28 -36.10
C CYS A 58 -15.48 18.81 -36.18
N LEU A 59 -14.43 19.49 -35.73
CA LEU A 59 -14.17 20.90 -35.98
C LEU A 59 -13.32 21.01 -37.25
N MET A 60 -13.86 21.70 -38.25
CA MET A 60 -13.24 21.85 -39.56
C MET A 60 -13.06 23.33 -39.89
N VAL A 61 -11.84 23.82 -40.00
CA VAL A 61 -11.57 25.22 -40.40
C VAL A 61 -11.10 25.24 -41.84
N LYS A 62 -11.79 26.01 -42.69
CA LYS A 62 -11.43 26.22 -44.09
C LYS A 62 -10.88 27.63 -44.31
N SER A 63 -9.74 27.72 -44.98
CA SER A 63 -9.08 28.97 -45.36
C SER A 63 -10.03 29.92 -46.09
N GLU A 64 -9.98 31.20 -45.72
CA GLU A 64 -10.73 32.25 -46.42
C GLU A 64 -10.15 32.56 -47.80
N GLU A 65 -8.85 32.29 -48.02
CA GLU A 65 -8.12 32.68 -49.23
C GLU A 65 -8.36 31.72 -50.39
N ASP A 66 -8.32 30.41 -50.12
CA ASP A 66 -8.32 29.36 -51.15
C ASP A 66 -9.29 28.21 -50.85
N GLY A 67 -9.98 28.24 -49.70
CA GLY A 67 -10.92 27.20 -49.29
C GLY A 67 -10.27 25.87 -48.86
N SER A 68 -8.94 25.82 -48.76
CA SER A 68 -8.20 24.66 -48.26
C SER A 68 -8.52 24.38 -46.78
N ILE A 69 -8.28 23.16 -46.32
CA ILE A 69 -8.50 22.78 -44.93
C ILE A 69 -7.29 23.18 -44.10
N ILE A 70 -7.50 24.07 -43.12
CA ILE A 70 -6.48 24.53 -42.17
C ILE A 70 -6.45 23.61 -40.94
N LEU A 71 -7.62 23.19 -40.48
CA LEU A 71 -7.77 22.33 -39.31
C LEU A 71 -8.87 21.30 -39.56
N GLU A 72 -8.56 20.04 -39.30
CA GLU A 72 -9.53 18.95 -39.13
C GLU A 72 -9.21 18.30 -37.78
N SER A 73 -10.06 18.52 -36.78
CA SER A 73 -9.89 17.94 -35.45
C SER A 73 -11.18 17.27 -34.99
N LYS A 74 -11.05 16.04 -34.50
CA LYS A 74 -12.17 15.29 -33.93
C LYS A 74 -12.56 15.91 -32.59
N VAL A 75 -13.87 15.97 -32.31
CA VAL A 75 -14.35 16.30 -30.95
C VAL A 75 -14.25 15.04 -30.10
N TYR A 76 -13.37 15.03 -29.09
CA TYR A 76 -13.18 13.89 -28.19
C TYR A 76 -14.03 14.02 -26.93
N ASN A 77 -14.51 12.88 -26.41
CA ASN A 77 -15.10 12.80 -25.09
C ASN A 77 -14.02 12.73 -23.99
N LEU A 78 -13.21 13.78 -23.90
CA LEU A 78 -12.20 13.98 -22.86
C LEU A 78 -12.34 15.39 -22.31
N GLU A 79 -11.97 15.60 -21.04
CA GLU A 79 -11.91 16.92 -20.41
C GLU A 79 -10.65 17.71 -20.86
N ILE A 80 -10.42 17.78 -22.18
CA ILE A 80 -9.25 18.45 -22.79
C ILE A 80 -9.56 19.86 -23.28
N TYR A 81 -10.83 20.19 -23.53
CA TYR A 81 -11.23 21.48 -24.08
C TYR A 81 -11.45 22.52 -22.98
N GLN A 82 -10.86 23.70 -23.15
CA GLN A 82 -11.00 24.82 -22.24
C GLN A 82 -11.41 26.07 -23.01
N ARG A 83 -12.46 26.75 -22.55
CA ARG A 83 -12.82 28.07 -23.05
C ARG A 83 -12.15 29.14 -22.21
N GLN A 84 -11.44 30.05 -22.86
CA GLN A 84 -10.77 31.18 -22.23
C GLN A 84 -11.30 32.50 -22.81
N GLN A 85 -11.50 33.49 -21.93
CA GLN A 85 -11.81 34.89 -22.30
C GLN A 85 -12.98 35.07 -23.28
N ASP A 86 -13.95 34.16 -23.28
CA ASP A 86 -15.14 34.13 -24.15
C ASP A 86 -14.92 34.05 -25.67
N THR A 87 -13.69 34.16 -26.16
CA THR A 87 -13.37 34.16 -27.61
C THR A 87 -12.28 33.15 -27.98
N LEU A 88 -11.81 32.33 -27.06
CA LEU A 88 -10.73 31.36 -27.30
C LEU A 88 -11.14 29.97 -26.79
N ILE A 89 -10.90 28.95 -27.61
CA ILE A 89 -11.02 27.54 -27.23
C ILE A 89 -9.66 26.87 -27.42
N VAL A 90 -9.15 26.21 -26.39
CA VAL A 90 -7.84 25.55 -26.37
C VAL A 90 -8.00 24.09 -25.97
N TRP A 91 -7.26 23.18 -26.61
CA TRP A 91 -7.18 21.76 -26.22
C TRP A 91 -5.86 21.13 -26.65
N ALA A 92 -5.48 20.03 -25.99
CA ALA A 92 -4.38 19.18 -26.44
C ALA A 92 -4.93 18.07 -27.35
N GLU A 93 -4.43 17.98 -28.58
CA GLU A 93 -4.87 16.97 -29.55
C GLU A 93 -4.35 15.57 -29.15
N PRO A 94 -5.20 14.58 -28.79
CA PRO A 94 -4.76 13.33 -28.19
C PRO A 94 -3.82 12.47 -29.06
N ASN A 95 -3.98 12.53 -30.39
CA ASN A 95 -3.19 11.70 -31.30
C ASN A 95 -1.77 12.25 -31.53
N THR A 96 -1.58 13.55 -31.36
CA THR A 96 -0.31 14.23 -31.69
C THR A 96 0.34 14.91 -30.49
N ASN A 97 -0.39 15.06 -29.37
CA ASN A 97 0.01 15.84 -28.19
C ASN A 97 0.44 17.28 -28.52
N ILE A 98 -0.14 17.86 -29.59
CA ILE A 98 0.05 19.26 -29.96
C ILE A 98 -1.07 20.07 -29.32
N ASP A 99 -0.75 21.18 -28.66
CA ASP A 99 -1.79 22.08 -28.17
C ASP A 99 -2.33 22.91 -29.34
N LEU A 100 -3.64 22.92 -29.48
CA LEU A 100 -4.36 23.64 -30.51
C LEU A 100 -5.23 24.71 -29.86
N ALA A 101 -5.41 25.82 -30.56
CA ALA A 101 -6.36 26.84 -30.18
C ALA A 101 -7.11 27.40 -31.39
N ILE A 102 -8.39 27.68 -31.22
CA ILE A 102 -9.19 28.46 -32.17
C ILE A 102 -9.60 29.76 -31.48
N SER A 103 -9.17 30.87 -32.06
CA SER A 103 -9.57 32.20 -31.65
C SER A 103 -10.69 32.71 -32.55
N PHE A 104 -11.72 33.29 -31.96
CA PHE A 104 -12.91 33.77 -32.64
C PHE A 104 -12.94 35.31 -32.64
N GLN A 105 -13.48 35.89 -33.70
CA GLN A 105 -13.64 37.35 -33.80
C GLN A 105 -14.67 37.89 -32.80
N ASP A 106 -15.71 37.11 -32.49
CA ASP A 106 -16.77 37.47 -31.57
C ASP A 106 -17.12 36.32 -30.59
N SER A 107 -17.65 36.68 -29.42
CA SER A 107 -17.98 35.73 -28.35
C SER A 107 -19.19 34.86 -28.66
N ALA A 108 -20.09 35.29 -29.55
CA ALA A 108 -21.25 34.50 -29.94
C ALA A 108 -20.83 33.31 -30.82
N GLY A 109 -19.93 33.53 -31.78
CA GLY A 109 -19.33 32.47 -32.60
C GLY A 109 -18.54 31.45 -31.77
N CYS A 110 -17.79 31.94 -30.77
CA CYS A 110 -17.11 31.06 -29.81
C CYS A 110 -18.11 30.24 -28.99
N GLN A 111 -19.17 30.87 -28.48
CA GLN A 111 -20.22 30.20 -27.71
C GLN A 111 -20.91 29.09 -28.53
N ASP A 112 -21.24 29.35 -29.80
CA ASP A 112 -21.89 28.37 -30.67
C ASP A 112 -21.02 27.11 -30.89
N VAL A 113 -19.72 27.29 -31.11
CA VAL A 113 -18.77 26.15 -31.25
C VAL A 113 -18.55 25.46 -29.90
N TRP A 114 -18.47 26.23 -28.81
CA TRP A 114 -18.36 25.67 -27.46
C TRP A 114 -19.56 24.79 -27.11
N ASP A 115 -20.78 25.26 -27.37
CA ASP A 115 -22.00 24.49 -27.14
C ASP A 115 -22.03 23.22 -28.00
N PHE A 116 -21.51 23.29 -29.24
CA PHE A 116 -21.34 22.10 -30.08
C PHE A 116 -20.36 21.09 -29.48
N ILE A 117 -19.21 21.54 -28.97
CA ILE A 117 -18.24 20.67 -28.30
C ILE A 117 -18.90 20.01 -27.08
N ILE A 118 -19.50 20.79 -26.18
CA ILE A 118 -20.15 20.27 -24.97
C ILE A 118 -21.29 19.29 -25.29
N LEU A 119 -22.11 19.60 -26.30
CA LEU A 119 -23.22 18.76 -26.72
C LEU A 119 -22.74 17.41 -27.24
N ASN A 120 -21.65 17.40 -28.01
CA ASN A 120 -21.17 16.19 -28.68
C ASN A 120 -20.10 15.43 -27.89
N GLN A 121 -19.42 16.06 -26.93
CA GLN A 121 -18.69 15.37 -25.86
C GLN A 121 -19.62 14.43 -25.10
N ARG A 122 -20.87 14.84 -24.88
CA ARG A 122 -21.89 14.05 -24.16
C ARG A 122 -22.56 12.99 -25.02
N ARG A 123 -22.62 13.15 -26.34
CA ARG A 123 -23.34 12.23 -27.26
C ARG A 123 -22.53 11.04 -27.77
N ASP A 124 -21.19 11.09 -27.69
CA ASP A 124 -20.33 9.91 -27.93
C ASP A 124 -20.37 8.87 -26.78
N SER A 125 -21.33 9.00 -25.86
CA SER A 125 -21.76 7.89 -25.00
C SER A 125 -22.50 6.79 -25.78
N ASP A 126 -22.89 7.03 -27.04
CA ASP A 126 -23.52 6.04 -27.94
C ASP A 126 -22.59 5.51 -29.06
N VAL A 127 -21.26 5.70 -28.97
CA VAL A 127 -20.29 5.04 -29.87
C VAL A 127 -19.78 3.76 -29.20
N GLU A 128 -20.32 2.64 -29.69
CA GLU A 128 -20.10 1.23 -29.33
C GLU A 128 -20.28 0.91 -27.84
N LEU A 129 -21.48 0.46 -27.49
CA LEU A 129 -21.68 -0.46 -26.37
C LEU A 129 -20.62 -1.57 -26.50
N ILE A 130 -19.69 -1.63 -25.56
CA ILE A 130 -18.88 -2.84 -25.38
C ILE A 130 -19.85 -3.83 -24.74
N ASP A 131 -20.63 -4.52 -25.57
CA ASP A 131 -21.47 -5.62 -25.12
C ASP A 131 -20.54 -6.77 -24.77
N LEU A 132 -20.32 -6.98 -23.47
CA LEU A 132 -19.67 -8.20 -23.00
C LEU A 132 -20.54 -9.39 -23.44
N PRO A 133 -19.93 -10.45 -24.01
CA PRO A 133 -20.69 -11.63 -24.40
C PRO A 133 -21.44 -12.23 -23.20
N GLU A 134 -22.61 -12.83 -23.46
CA GLU A 134 -23.34 -13.55 -22.43
C GLU A 134 -22.48 -14.65 -21.81
N VAL A 135 -22.57 -14.81 -20.48
CA VAL A 135 -21.78 -15.80 -19.75
C VAL A 135 -22.29 -17.22 -20.05
N ASN A 136 -21.54 -17.95 -20.88
CA ASN A 136 -21.72 -19.38 -21.11
C ASN A 136 -20.41 -20.00 -21.61
N ALA A 137 -20.31 -21.33 -21.55
CA ALA A 137 -19.10 -22.06 -21.94
C ALA A 137 -18.62 -21.78 -23.37
N ALA A 138 -19.54 -21.52 -24.31
CA ALA A 138 -19.18 -21.26 -25.72
C ALA A 138 -18.58 -19.87 -25.92
N ASN A 139 -18.89 -18.92 -25.05
CA ASN A 139 -18.46 -17.54 -25.15
C ASN A 139 -17.20 -17.23 -24.33
N LEU A 140 -16.70 -18.16 -23.50
CA LEU A 140 -15.56 -17.91 -22.60
C LEU A 140 -14.30 -17.40 -23.30
N ASP A 141 -14.01 -17.91 -24.51
CA ASP A 141 -12.92 -17.40 -25.34
C ASP A 141 -13.11 -15.92 -25.70
N SER A 142 -14.31 -15.57 -26.18
CA SER A 142 -14.64 -14.18 -26.53
C SER A 142 -14.62 -13.26 -25.31
N ILE A 143 -15.12 -13.74 -24.16
CA ILE A 143 -15.09 -12.98 -22.90
C ILE A 143 -13.64 -12.72 -22.48
N ARG A 144 -12.78 -13.75 -22.53
CA ARG A 144 -11.34 -13.60 -22.25
C ARG A 144 -10.72 -12.54 -23.15
N ASP A 145 -11.00 -12.57 -24.44
CA ASP A 145 -10.41 -11.66 -25.42
C ASP A 145 -10.92 -10.21 -25.25
N CYS A 146 -12.14 -10.02 -24.77
CA CYS A 146 -12.65 -8.69 -24.38
C CYS A 146 -11.96 -8.13 -23.13
N LEU A 147 -11.47 -8.98 -22.24
CA LEU A 147 -10.84 -8.60 -20.98
C LEU A 147 -9.32 -8.50 -21.10
N ASP A 148 -8.81 -7.67 -22.00
CA ASP A 148 -7.36 -7.44 -22.14
C ASP A 148 -6.88 -6.33 -21.17
N PRO A 149 -5.97 -6.63 -20.21
CA PRO A 149 -5.45 -5.63 -19.29
C PRO A 149 -4.71 -4.46 -19.95
N SER A 150 -4.23 -4.63 -21.20
CA SER A 150 -3.52 -3.61 -21.97
C SER A 150 -4.42 -2.57 -22.64
N LEU A 151 -5.75 -2.73 -22.54
CA LEU A 151 -6.71 -1.79 -23.11
C LEU A 151 -6.57 -0.38 -22.51
N PRO A 152 -6.87 0.68 -23.28
CA PRO A 152 -6.90 2.05 -22.77
C PRO A 152 -7.87 2.21 -21.60
N GLN A 153 -7.51 3.03 -20.61
CA GLN A 153 -8.32 3.25 -19.39
C GLN A 153 -9.82 3.52 -19.66
N PRO A 154 -10.21 4.41 -20.60
CA PRO A 154 -11.63 4.69 -20.83
C PRO A 154 -12.44 3.48 -21.32
N VAL A 155 -11.79 2.54 -22.00
CA VAL A 155 -12.40 1.28 -22.46
C VAL A 155 -12.55 0.32 -21.29
N ARG A 156 -11.50 0.20 -20.45
CA ARG A 156 -11.55 -0.62 -19.23
C ARG A 156 -12.62 -0.14 -18.26
N ASP A 157 -12.75 1.17 -18.05
CA ASP A 157 -13.77 1.76 -17.17
C ASP A 157 -15.19 1.38 -17.63
N ARG A 158 -15.45 1.35 -18.94
CA ARG A 158 -16.74 0.92 -19.50
C ARG A 158 -17.00 -0.57 -19.22
N ILE A 159 -16.01 -1.41 -19.44
CA ILE A 159 -16.09 -2.86 -19.16
C ILE A 159 -16.37 -3.10 -17.67
N VAL A 160 -15.63 -2.43 -16.79
CA VAL A 160 -15.83 -2.49 -15.33
C VAL A 160 -17.27 -2.11 -14.97
N ASN A 161 -17.80 -1.03 -15.55
CA ASN A 161 -19.18 -0.60 -15.29
C ASN A 161 -20.22 -1.67 -15.67
N VAL A 162 -20.03 -2.39 -16.77
CA VAL A 162 -20.91 -3.49 -17.17
C VAL A 162 -20.80 -4.65 -16.17
N ILE A 163 -19.58 -5.05 -15.82
CA ILE A 163 -19.33 -6.16 -14.88
C ILE A 163 -19.97 -5.91 -13.52
N VAL A 164 -19.84 -4.69 -13.00
CA VAL A 164 -20.34 -4.28 -11.69
C VAL A 164 -21.87 -4.16 -11.67
N ARG A 165 -22.50 -3.71 -12.77
CA ARG A 165 -23.95 -3.46 -12.82
C ARG A 165 -24.79 -4.71 -13.08
N ASP A 166 -24.29 -5.64 -13.89
CA ASP A 166 -25.11 -6.73 -14.45
C ASP A 166 -24.92 -8.07 -13.72
N ASP A 167 -24.41 -8.04 -12.48
CA ASP A 167 -24.05 -9.23 -11.69
C ASP A 167 -23.17 -10.22 -12.49
N TYR A 168 -22.37 -9.70 -13.44
CA TYR A 168 -21.65 -10.51 -14.42
C TYR A 168 -20.65 -11.46 -13.75
N LEU A 169 -19.98 -10.97 -12.70
CA LEU A 169 -19.05 -11.76 -11.89
C LEU A 169 -19.74 -12.96 -11.22
N LYS A 170 -20.97 -12.77 -10.73
CA LYS A 170 -21.74 -13.84 -10.10
C LYS A 170 -22.08 -14.93 -11.12
N GLN A 171 -22.51 -14.54 -12.32
CA GLN A 171 -22.80 -15.46 -13.43
C GLN A 171 -21.54 -16.25 -13.83
N LEU A 172 -20.37 -15.60 -13.89
CA LEU A 172 -19.09 -16.27 -14.18
C LEU A 172 -18.76 -17.34 -13.13
N LEU A 173 -18.96 -17.04 -11.85
CA LEU A 173 -18.70 -17.99 -10.76
C LEU A 173 -19.72 -19.13 -10.73
N GLU A 174 -21.00 -18.87 -11.04
CA GLU A 174 -22.02 -19.92 -11.17
C GLU A 174 -21.70 -20.86 -12.33
N LEU A 175 -21.22 -20.34 -13.45
CA LEU A 175 -20.72 -21.15 -14.56
C LEU A 175 -19.48 -21.94 -14.14
N PHE A 176 -18.55 -21.35 -13.41
CA PHE A 176 -17.39 -22.06 -12.87
C PHE A 176 -17.79 -23.27 -12.02
N ASP A 177 -18.77 -23.12 -11.13
CA ASP A 177 -19.25 -24.24 -10.29
C ASP A 177 -19.78 -25.41 -11.14
N GLN A 178 -20.46 -25.12 -12.26
CA GLN A 178 -20.96 -26.13 -13.20
C GLN A 178 -19.81 -26.81 -13.96
N LEU A 179 -18.85 -26.02 -14.44
CA LEU A 179 -17.68 -26.52 -15.18
C LEU A 179 -16.81 -27.42 -14.29
N GLU A 180 -16.59 -27.01 -13.03
CA GLU A 180 -15.85 -27.79 -12.03
C GLU A 180 -16.53 -29.12 -11.74
N GLN A 181 -17.87 -29.15 -11.59
CA GLN A 181 -18.63 -30.39 -11.40
C GLN A 181 -18.54 -31.35 -12.60
N SER A 182 -18.50 -30.80 -13.81
CA SER A 182 -18.33 -31.57 -15.05
C SER A 182 -16.87 -31.95 -15.37
N ASN A 183 -15.91 -31.42 -14.60
CA ASN A 183 -14.48 -31.53 -14.83
C ASN A 183 -14.03 -31.05 -16.24
N ASP A 184 -14.62 -29.96 -16.72
CA ASP A 184 -14.30 -29.35 -18.02
C ASP A 184 -13.03 -28.48 -17.95
N ILE A 185 -11.87 -29.14 -17.96
CA ILE A 185 -10.55 -28.52 -17.78
C ILE A 185 -10.26 -27.37 -18.77
N PRO A 186 -10.51 -27.49 -20.10
CA PRO A 186 -10.28 -26.38 -21.03
C PRO A 186 -11.03 -25.11 -20.64
N ASN A 187 -12.31 -25.20 -20.33
CA ASN A 187 -13.12 -24.04 -19.92
C ASN A 187 -12.74 -23.48 -18.55
N LEU A 188 -12.24 -24.33 -17.64
CA LEU A 188 -11.67 -23.88 -16.36
C LEU A 188 -10.38 -23.07 -16.55
N HIS A 189 -9.55 -23.39 -17.56
CA HIS A 189 -8.39 -22.56 -17.90
C HIS A 189 -8.78 -21.20 -18.52
N HIS A 190 -9.87 -21.13 -19.28
CA HIS A 190 -10.42 -19.85 -19.75
C HIS A 190 -10.90 -19.01 -18.56
N GLN A 191 -11.60 -19.62 -17.60
CA GLN A 191 -12.03 -18.96 -16.36
C GLN A 191 -10.84 -18.42 -15.54
N PHE A 192 -9.77 -19.21 -15.39
CA PHE A 192 -8.53 -18.74 -14.75
C PHE A 192 -8.02 -17.45 -15.42
N THR A 193 -7.94 -17.45 -16.76
CA THR A 193 -7.41 -16.30 -17.50
C THR A 193 -8.31 -15.07 -17.38
N ILE A 194 -9.64 -15.27 -17.41
CA ILE A 194 -10.63 -14.20 -17.19
C ILE A 194 -10.41 -13.55 -15.82
N PHE A 195 -10.37 -14.34 -14.74
CA PHE A 195 -10.19 -13.79 -13.38
C PHE A 195 -8.82 -13.17 -13.17
N LYS A 196 -7.77 -13.75 -13.75
CA LYS A 196 -6.43 -13.12 -13.78
C LYS A 196 -6.50 -11.74 -14.41
N ASN A 197 -7.16 -11.60 -15.56
CA ASN A 197 -7.27 -10.33 -16.26
C ASN A 197 -8.11 -9.32 -15.48
N LEU A 198 -9.20 -9.75 -14.83
CA LEU A 198 -9.99 -8.89 -13.93
C LEU A 198 -9.17 -8.33 -12.77
N ILE A 199 -8.26 -9.13 -12.20
CA ILE A 199 -7.33 -8.67 -11.16
C ILE A 199 -6.34 -7.65 -11.74
N LEU A 200 -5.80 -7.92 -12.94
CA LEU A 200 -4.83 -7.05 -13.62
C LEU A 200 -5.43 -5.78 -14.23
N PHE A 201 -6.76 -5.66 -14.32
CA PHE A 201 -7.41 -4.38 -14.60
C PHE A 201 -7.09 -3.35 -13.51
N ASN A 202 -6.79 -3.83 -12.30
CA ASN A 202 -6.37 -3.02 -11.17
C ASN A 202 -7.38 -1.90 -10.84
N ASP A 203 -8.67 -2.22 -10.96
CA ASP A 203 -9.79 -1.30 -10.66
C ASP A 203 -10.31 -1.51 -9.24
N SER A 204 -10.60 -0.41 -8.53
CA SER A 204 -11.06 -0.45 -7.14
C SER A 204 -12.42 -1.14 -6.97
N SER A 205 -13.34 -0.95 -7.92
CA SER A 205 -14.70 -1.51 -7.87
C SER A 205 -14.66 -3.02 -8.11
N ILE A 206 -13.79 -3.47 -9.01
CA ILE A 206 -13.53 -4.90 -9.22
C ILE A 206 -12.90 -5.52 -7.98
N PHE A 207 -11.92 -4.87 -7.34
CA PHE A 207 -11.34 -5.37 -6.10
C PHE A 207 -12.36 -5.45 -4.96
N GLU A 208 -13.22 -4.44 -4.81
CA GLU A 208 -14.28 -4.44 -3.79
C GLU A 208 -15.18 -5.68 -3.94
N LEU A 209 -15.57 -6.02 -5.18
CA LEU A 209 -16.33 -7.23 -5.47
C LEU A 209 -15.49 -8.49 -5.24
N LEU A 210 -14.35 -8.66 -5.93
CA LEU A 210 -13.54 -9.88 -5.88
C LEU A 210 -13.06 -10.24 -4.47
N LEU A 211 -12.76 -9.23 -3.65
CA LEU A 211 -12.23 -9.43 -2.29
C LEU A 211 -13.34 -9.49 -1.23
N SER A 212 -14.61 -9.32 -1.60
CA SER A 212 -15.75 -9.50 -0.69
C SER A 212 -15.81 -10.93 -0.14
N GLU A 213 -16.44 -11.10 1.03
CA GLU A 213 -16.61 -12.43 1.63
C GLU A 213 -17.36 -13.42 0.75
N GLU A 214 -18.28 -12.93 -0.09
CA GLU A 214 -19.08 -13.74 -1.01
C GLU A 214 -18.23 -14.35 -2.13
N TYR A 215 -17.30 -13.57 -2.68
CA TYR A 215 -16.59 -13.94 -3.91
C TYR A 215 -15.15 -14.39 -3.69
N LEU A 216 -14.45 -13.93 -2.64
CA LEU A 216 -13.02 -14.17 -2.46
C LEU A 216 -12.66 -15.66 -2.46
N LEU A 217 -13.37 -16.49 -1.68
CA LEU A 217 -13.12 -17.94 -1.63
C LEU A 217 -13.49 -18.65 -2.94
N ARG A 218 -14.52 -18.21 -3.65
CA ARG A 218 -14.93 -18.80 -4.94
C ARG A 218 -13.91 -18.45 -6.02
N MET A 219 -13.46 -17.19 -6.08
CA MET A 219 -12.37 -16.74 -6.94
C MET A 219 -11.09 -17.54 -6.68
N MET A 220 -10.72 -17.79 -5.42
CA MET A 220 -9.55 -18.64 -5.10
C MET A 220 -9.66 -20.01 -5.77
N GLY A 221 -10.87 -20.57 -5.84
CA GLY A 221 -11.15 -21.81 -6.57
C GLY A 221 -10.89 -21.71 -8.07
N VAL A 222 -11.32 -20.62 -8.70
CA VAL A 222 -11.01 -20.36 -10.11
C VAL A 222 -9.49 -20.30 -10.33
N LEU A 223 -8.77 -19.67 -9.41
CA LEU A 223 -7.31 -19.51 -9.48
C LEU A 223 -6.52 -20.82 -9.25
N GLU A 224 -7.16 -21.90 -8.79
CA GLU A 224 -6.55 -23.24 -8.71
C GLU A 224 -6.30 -23.85 -10.10
N TYR A 225 -6.96 -23.34 -11.16
CA TYR A 225 -6.91 -23.91 -12.51
C TYR A 225 -5.92 -23.18 -13.44
N ASP A 226 -4.76 -22.78 -12.92
CA ASP A 226 -3.67 -22.21 -13.71
C ASP A 226 -3.21 -23.18 -14.82
N PRO A 227 -3.29 -22.80 -16.11
CA PRO A 227 -2.83 -23.65 -17.22
C PRO A 227 -1.32 -23.90 -17.23
N GLU A 228 -0.52 -23.08 -16.54
CA GLU A 228 0.93 -23.27 -16.43
C GLU A 228 1.32 -24.32 -15.38
N ILE A 229 0.36 -24.77 -14.55
CA ILE A 229 0.58 -25.74 -13.48
C ILE A 229 -0.07 -27.07 -13.84
N SER A 230 0.71 -28.16 -13.80
CA SER A 230 0.18 -29.50 -14.03
C SER A 230 -0.81 -29.90 -12.93
N GLU A 231 -1.82 -30.70 -13.29
CA GLU A 231 -2.86 -31.15 -12.36
C GLU A 231 -2.30 -31.82 -11.08
N GLN A 232 -1.18 -32.54 -11.19
CA GLN A 232 -0.51 -33.19 -10.07
C GLN A 232 0.11 -32.20 -9.06
N ASN A 233 0.48 -31.00 -9.52
CA ASN A 233 1.07 -29.93 -8.71
C ASN A 233 0.04 -28.84 -8.36
N ARG A 234 -1.24 -29.05 -8.71
CA ARG A 234 -2.31 -28.11 -8.43
C ARG A 234 -2.47 -27.94 -6.92
N ILE A 235 -2.37 -26.69 -6.46
CA ILE A 235 -2.57 -26.34 -5.05
C ILE A 235 -4.06 -26.10 -4.83
N ARG A 236 -4.63 -26.74 -3.81
CA ARG A 236 -6.04 -26.57 -3.41
C ARG A 236 -6.17 -25.46 -2.39
N HIS A 237 -6.12 -24.22 -2.86
CA HIS A 237 -6.19 -23.01 -2.03
C HIS A 237 -7.45 -22.96 -1.15
N ARG A 238 -8.63 -23.31 -1.69
CA ARG A 238 -9.89 -23.33 -0.91
C ARG A 238 -9.85 -24.35 0.22
N GLU A 239 -9.32 -25.54 -0.04
CA GLU A 239 -9.19 -26.61 0.96
C GLU A 239 -8.24 -26.17 2.09
N PHE A 240 -7.09 -25.60 1.74
CA PHE A 240 -6.15 -25.04 2.71
C PHE A 240 -6.78 -23.95 3.59
N LEU A 241 -7.42 -22.96 2.97
CA LEU A 241 -8.01 -21.81 3.66
C LEU A 241 -9.22 -22.18 4.53
N SER A 242 -9.95 -23.25 4.19
CA SER A 242 -11.15 -23.68 4.94
C SER A 242 -10.86 -24.73 6.01
N GLN A 243 -9.85 -25.60 5.81
CA GLN A 243 -9.62 -26.74 6.69
C GLN A 243 -8.34 -26.62 7.53
N GLN A 244 -7.31 -25.94 7.03
CA GLN A 244 -5.99 -25.90 7.67
C GLN A 244 -5.70 -24.59 8.41
N VAL A 245 -6.39 -23.51 8.03
CA VAL A 245 -6.26 -22.22 8.70
C VAL A 245 -7.16 -22.18 9.93
N ILE A 246 -6.54 -22.13 11.11
CA ILE A 246 -7.24 -22.04 12.40
C ILE A 246 -7.18 -20.60 12.88
N PHE A 247 -8.33 -19.94 12.95
CA PHE A 247 -8.46 -18.64 13.60
C PHE A 247 -8.50 -18.82 15.12
N LYS A 248 -7.60 -18.15 15.83
CA LYS A 248 -7.44 -18.30 17.28
C LYS A 248 -7.70 -16.97 17.96
N GLU A 249 -8.85 -16.88 18.63
CA GLU A 249 -9.19 -15.74 19.47
C GLU A 249 -8.57 -15.88 20.86
N VAL A 250 -7.58 -15.03 21.19
CA VAL A 250 -7.04 -14.94 22.55
C VAL A 250 -8.04 -14.31 23.52
N VAL A 251 -8.82 -13.36 23.03
CA VAL A 251 -9.99 -12.77 23.70
C VAL A 251 -11.07 -12.62 22.63
N LYS A 252 -12.32 -12.89 23.02
CA LYS A 252 -13.44 -12.78 22.08
C LYS A 252 -13.61 -11.36 21.58
N PHE A 253 -13.64 -11.20 20.26
CA PHE A 253 -13.98 -9.93 19.63
C PHE A 253 -15.48 -9.68 19.74
N SER A 254 -15.87 -8.43 20.02
CA SER A 254 -17.28 -8.05 20.13
C SER A 254 -17.92 -7.74 18.77
N SER A 255 -17.09 -7.51 17.74
CA SER A 255 -17.53 -7.00 16.43
C SER A 255 -17.31 -8.05 15.34
N GLU A 256 -18.40 -8.50 14.71
CA GLU A 256 -18.34 -9.39 13.54
C GLU A 256 -17.64 -8.72 12.35
N SER A 257 -17.80 -7.40 12.19
CA SER A 257 -17.12 -6.67 11.11
C SER A 257 -15.60 -6.67 11.28
N LEU A 258 -15.09 -6.60 12.52
CA LEU A 258 -13.65 -6.70 12.80
C LEU A 258 -13.11 -8.07 12.39
N ILE A 259 -13.84 -9.14 12.76
CA ILE A 259 -13.47 -10.52 12.41
C ILE A 259 -13.47 -10.69 10.89
N SER A 260 -14.46 -10.15 10.20
CA SER A 260 -14.54 -10.13 8.73
C SER A 260 -13.32 -9.44 8.11
N THR A 261 -12.96 -8.24 8.57
CA THR A 261 -11.77 -7.50 8.09
C THR A 261 -10.48 -8.28 8.35
N ILE A 262 -10.34 -8.92 9.52
CA ILE A 262 -9.19 -9.78 9.84
C ILE A 262 -9.07 -10.92 8.82
N HIS A 263 -10.14 -11.69 8.60
CA HIS A 263 -10.15 -12.79 7.66
C HIS A 263 -9.88 -12.35 6.24
N GLN A 264 -10.50 -11.24 5.81
CA GLN A 264 -10.26 -10.68 4.50
C GLN A 264 -8.79 -10.29 4.34
N THR A 265 -8.19 -9.62 5.33
CA THR A 265 -6.77 -9.21 5.30
C THR A 265 -5.84 -10.40 5.11
N PHE A 266 -6.05 -11.47 5.89
CA PHE A 266 -5.27 -12.70 5.76
C PHE A 266 -5.43 -13.33 4.37
N ARG A 267 -6.66 -13.42 3.86
CA ARG A 267 -6.94 -14.03 2.55
C ARG A 267 -6.38 -13.19 1.39
N VAL A 268 -6.44 -11.87 1.47
CA VAL A 268 -5.82 -10.96 0.48
C VAL A 268 -4.30 -11.09 0.52
N GLN A 269 -3.72 -11.22 1.71
CA GLN A 269 -2.30 -11.47 1.85
C GLN A 269 -1.90 -12.83 1.25
N TYR A 270 -2.68 -13.88 1.50
CA TYR A 270 -2.48 -15.18 0.87
C TYR A 270 -2.62 -15.13 -0.66
N LEU A 271 -3.63 -14.41 -1.16
CA LEU A 271 -3.82 -14.16 -2.59
C LEU A 271 -2.57 -13.55 -3.22
N LYS A 272 -2.04 -12.50 -2.59
CA LYS A 272 -0.87 -11.76 -3.08
C LYS A 272 0.43 -12.56 -2.97
N ASP A 273 0.69 -13.20 -1.82
CA ASP A 273 1.99 -13.80 -1.50
C ASP A 273 2.13 -15.26 -1.96
N VAL A 274 1.02 -15.97 -2.16
CA VAL A 274 1.00 -17.41 -2.49
C VAL A 274 0.36 -17.70 -3.84
N VAL A 275 -0.82 -17.12 -4.12
CA VAL A 275 -1.61 -17.50 -5.30
C VAL A 275 -1.10 -16.78 -6.55
N LEU A 276 -0.96 -15.45 -6.49
CA LEU A 276 -0.67 -14.61 -7.64
C LEU A 276 0.80 -14.19 -7.89
N PRO A 277 1.85 -14.56 -7.11
CA PRO A 277 3.21 -14.05 -7.36
C PRO A 277 3.78 -14.24 -8.76
N ARG A 278 3.27 -15.21 -9.54
CA ARG A 278 3.73 -15.49 -10.91
C ARG A 278 3.05 -14.61 -11.96
N VAL A 279 1.88 -14.07 -11.64
CA VAL A 279 0.99 -13.38 -12.58
C VAL A 279 0.81 -11.90 -12.29
N LEU A 280 1.14 -11.43 -11.07
CA LEU A 280 1.04 -10.03 -10.70
C LEU A 280 2.10 -9.17 -11.38
N ASP A 281 1.67 -8.00 -11.85
CA ASP A 281 2.56 -6.90 -12.18
C ASP A 281 2.81 -6.00 -10.95
N ASP A 282 3.81 -5.12 -11.04
CA ASP A 282 4.21 -4.25 -9.94
C ASP A 282 3.09 -3.30 -9.48
N LEU A 283 2.26 -2.85 -10.43
CA LEU A 283 1.14 -1.96 -10.16
C LEU A 283 0.08 -2.67 -9.29
N THR A 284 -0.37 -3.84 -9.72
CA THR A 284 -1.38 -4.61 -8.98
C THR A 284 -0.86 -5.09 -7.64
N PHE A 285 0.42 -5.49 -7.59
CA PHE A 285 1.09 -5.84 -6.33
C PHE A 285 1.07 -4.66 -5.33
N SER A 286 1.34 -3.45 -5.80
CA SER A 286 1.27 -2.22 -4.98
C SER A 286 -0.15 -1.92 -4.49
N THR A 287 -1.16 -2.09 -5.34
CA THR A 287 -2.57 -1.91 -4.96
C THR A 287 -2.99 -2.91 -3.89
N LEU A 288 -2.66 -4.20 -4.04
CA LEU A 288 -2.95 -5.21 -3.02
C LEU A 288 -2.26 -4.92 -1.68
N ASN A 289 -1.01 -4.43 -1.71
CA ASN A 289 -0.34 -3.96 -0.48
C ASN A 289 -1.07 -2.78 0.15
N SER A 290 -1.59 -1.86 -0.65
CA SER A 290 -2.38 -0.72 -0.17
C SER A 290 -3.69 -1.18 0.47
N ILE A 291 -4.38 -2.15 -0.12
CA ILE A 291 -5.59 -2.75 0.47
C ILE A 291 -5.26 -3.40 1.83
N ILE A 292 -4.21 -4.22 1.89
CA ILE A 292 -3.74 -4.83 3.15
C ILE A 292 -3.40 -3.75 4.19
N TYR A 293 -2.76 -2.66 3.78
CA TYR A 293 -2.44 -1.52 4.65
C TYR A 293 -3.70 -0.87 5.23
N PHE A 294 -4.70 -0.57 4.39
CA PHE A 294 -5.94 0.04 4.84
C PHE A 294 -6.70 -0.88 5.81
N ASN A 295 -6.80 -2.17 5.51
CA ASN A 295 -7.43 -3.13 6.42
C ASN A 295 -6.69 -3.22 7.76
N ASN A 296 -5.35 -3.26 7.76
CA ASN A 296 -4.56 -3.26 8.99
C ASN A 296 -4.79 -1.98 9.82
N SER A 297 -4.90 -0.82 9.16
CA SER A 297 -5.24 0.44 9.83
C SER A 297 -6.64 0.42 10.43
N GLU A 298 -7.60 -0.21 9.74
CA GLU A 298 -8.95 -0.38 10.25
C GLU A 298 -8.99 -1.31 11.47
N ILE A 299 -8.35 -2.47 11.39
CA ILE A 299 -8.22 -3.45 12.47
C ILE A 299 -7.66 -2.78 13.73
N VAL A 300 -6.52 -2.10 13.62
CA VAL A 300 -5.89 -1.43 14.75
C VAL A 300 -6.80 -0.32 15.28
N GLY A 301 -7.46 0.43 14.40
CA GLY A 301 -8.40 1.49 14.78
C GLY A 301 -9.65 0.98 15.52
N GLN A 302 -10.23 -0.14 15.10
CA GLN A 302 -11.39 -0.75 15.77
C GLN A 302 -10.99 -1.30 17.14
N ILE A 303 -9.86 -2.01 17.24
CA ILE A 303 -9.35 -2.53 18.52
C ILE A 303 -8.99 -1.38 19.47
N GLN A 304 -8.36 -0.31 18.98
CA GLN A 304 -8.00 0.87 19.77
C GLN A 304 -9.23 1.56 20.39
N LYS A 305 -10.35 1.60 19.66
CA LYS A 305 -11.61 2.18 20.16
C LYS A 305 -12.29 1.30 21.20
N ASP A 306 -12.10 -0.02 21.17
CA ASP A 306 -12.61 -0.94 22.18
C ASP A 306 -11.69 -1.01 23.40
N THR A 307 -11.75 0.02 24.25
CA THR A 307 -10.97 0.09 25.49
C THR A 307 -11.30 -1.06 26.44
N THR A 308 -12.51 -1.61 26.40
CA THR A 308 -12.91 -2.73 27.26
C THR A 308 -12.22 -4.03 26.86
N PHE A 309 -12.04 -4.26 25.55
CA PHE A 309 -11.27 -5.38 25.02
C PHE A 309 -9.80 -5.28 25.43
N LEU A 310 -9.18 -4.11 25.25
CA LEU A 310 -7.78 -3.88 25.63
C LEU A 310 -7.55 -4.05 27.14
N GLN A 311 -8.46 -3.55 27.99
CA GLN A 311 -8.39 -3.75 29.43
C GLN A 311 -8.49 -5.23 29.82
N LYS A 312 -9.33 -6.02 29.14
CA LYS A 312 -9.42 -7.47 29.36
C LYS A 312 -8.11 -8.17 29.02
N ILE A 313 -7.49 -7.84 27.88
CA ILE A 313 -6.18 -8.38 27.47
C ILE A 313 -5.15 -8.12 28.58
N PHE A 314 -5.01 -6.87 29.03
CA PHE A 314 -4.02 -6.50 30.05
C PHE A 314 -4.30 -7.15 31.41
N THR A 315 -5.57 -7.22 31.81
CA THR A 315 -5.97 -7.89 33.04
C THR A 315 -5.65 -9.39 32.99
N GLN A 316 -5.91 -10.05 31.86
CA GLN A 316 -5.61 -11.46 31.70
C GLN A 316 -4.10 -11.72 31.69
N ILE A 317 -3.28 -10.89 31.02
CA ILE A 317 -1.81 -11.01 31.06
C ILE A 317 -1.30 -10.97 32.52
N GLN A 318 -1.82 -10.04 33.32
CA GLN A 318 -1.44 -9.91 34.74
C GLN A 318 -1.89 -11.10 35.60
N GLN A 319 -3.04 -11.71 35.28
CA GLN A 319 -3.63 -12.81 36.05
C GLN A 319 -3.13 -14.20 35.66
N SER A 320 -2.77 -14.42 34.39
CA SER A 320 -2.23 -15.69 33.92
C SER A 320 -0.90 -15.99 34.64
N PRO A 321 -0.55 -17.25 34.94
CA PRO A 321 0.70 -17.55 35.64
C PRO A 321 1.94 -17.41 34.74
N SER A 322 3.10 -17.20 35.38
CA SER A 322 4.42 -17.20 34.69
C SER A 322 4.65 -18.51 33.96
N GLY A 323 5.17 -18.41 32.73
CA GLY A 323 5.42 -19.57 31.87
C GLY A 323 4.17 -20.25 31.30
N SER A 324 2.99 -19.66 31.44
CA SER A 324 1.77 -20.20 30.82
C SER A 324 1.67 -19.91 29.33
N SER A 325 1.07 -20.84 28.58
CA SER A 325 0.79 -20.63 27.16
C SER A 325 -0.21 -19.50 26.94
N GLU A 326 -1.20 -19.34 27.83
CA GLU A 326 -2.21 -18.27 27.77
C GLU A 326 -1.56 -16.88 27.81
N ARG A 327 -0.70 -16.63 28.82
CA ARG A 327 0.04 -15.37 28.92
C ARG A 327 0.88 -15.09 27.67
N ARG A 328 1.56 -16.12 27.17
CA ARG A 328 2.38 -16.03 25.96
C ARG A 328 1.53 -15.65 24.75
N ASP A 329 0.39 -16.29 24.55
CA ASP A 329 -0.48 -16.04 23.40
C ASP A 329 -1.08 -14.62 23.44
N LEU A 330 -1.47 -14.13 24.63
CA LEU A 330 -1.93 -12.75 24.82
C LEU A 330 -0.84 -11.71 24.50
N LEU A 331 0.41 -11.99 24.88
CA LEU A 331 1.54 -11.11 24.57
C LEU A 331 1.94 -11.15 23.09
N LEU A 332 1.87 -12.31 22.44
CA LEU A 332 2.08 -12.42 20.99
C LEU A 332 1.05 -11.59 20.22
N PHE A 333 -0.23 -11.70 20.59
CA PHE A 333 -1.29 -10.86 20.02
C PHE A 333 -0.99 -9.36 20.20
N LEU A 334 -0.60 -8.94 21.41
CA LEU A 334 -0.28 -7.54 21.68
C LEU A 334 0.96 -7.07 20.91
N GLN A 335 1.96 -7.93 20.75
CA GLN A 335 3.16 -7.68 19.96
C GLN A 335 2.82 -7.50 18.49
N GLU A 336 1.98 -8.37 17.92
CA GLU A 336 1.50 -8.28 16.53
C GLU A 336 0.69 -7.01 16.32
N LEU A 337 -0.22 -6.68 17.24
CA LEU A 337 -0.99 -5.43 17.19
C LEU A 337 -0.07 -4.19 17.21
N CYS A 338 0.94 -4.18 18.08
CA CYS A 338 1.98 -3.14 18.08
C CYS A 338 2.78 -3.11 16.76
N GLY A 339 3.06 -4.29 16.19
CA GLY A 339 3.73 -4.45 14.90
C GLY A 339 2.94 -3.82 13.76
N LEU A 340 1.62 -4.05 13.70
CA LEU A 340 0.73 -3.41 12.73
C LEU A 340 0.69 -1.88 12.95
N ALA A 341 0.61 -1.45 14.21
CA ALA A 341 0.57 -0.03 14.56
C ALA A 341 1.81 0.75 14.14
N LYS A 342 2.99 0.10 14.03
CA LYS A 342 4.24 0.76 13.59
C LYS A 342 4.15 1.37 12.19
N ASN A 343 3.36 0.76 11.31
CA ASN A 343 3.22 1.17 9.91
C ASN A 343 2.16 2.27 9.71
N LEU A 344 1.36 2.58 10.73
CA LEU A 344 0.30 3.57 10.61
C LEU A 344 0.85 4.99 10.41
N GLN A 345 0.01 5.85 9.86
CA GLN A 345 0.26 7.29 9.83
C GLN A 345 0.52 7.83 11.24
N ILE A 346 1.38 8.85 11.34
CA ILE A 346 1.90 9.40 12.61
C ILE A 346 0.79 9.72 13.63
N GLN A 347 -0.35 10.27 13.18
CA GLN A 347 -1.48 10.62 14.05
C GLN A 347 -2.17 9.38 14.64
N ASN A 348 -2.48 8.39 13.81
CA ASN A 348 -3.13 7.14 14.24
C ASN A 348 -2.19 6.33 15.14
N LYS A 349 -0.90 6.25 14.76
CA LYS A 349 0.15 5.64 15.57
C LYS A 349 0.24 6.27 16.97
N SER A 350 0.21 7.61 17.04
CA SER A 350 0.26 8.33 18.31
C SER A 350 -0.94 8.06 19.19
N THR A 351 -2.14 8.12 18.60
CA THR A 351 -3.39 7.83 19.30
C THR A 351 -3.40 6.41 19.86
N PHE A 352 -2.91 5.43 19.09
CA PHE A 352 -2.81 4.05 19.51
C PHE A 352 -1.89 3.86 20.73
N PHE A 353 -0.63 4.30 20.66
CA PHE A 353 0.31 4.11 21.78
C PHE A 353 -0.07 4.91 23.03
N LEU A 354 -0.65 6.11 22.88
CA LEU A 354 -1.23 6.86 24.00
C LEU A 354 -2.38 6.10 24.67
N SER A 355 -3.23 5.46 23.86
CA SER A 355 -4.35 4.64 24.36
C SER A 355 -3.88 3.40 25.12
N LEU A 356 -2.82 2.72 24.67
CA LEU A 356 -2.26 1.60 25.43
C LEU A 356 -1.64 2.07 26.75
N SER A 357 -0.87 3.17 26.70
CA SER A 357 -0.20 3.75 27.87
C SER A 357 -1.20 4.16 28.96
N SER A 358 -2.32 4.77 28.58
CA SER A 358 -3.38 5.18 29.52
C SER A 358 -4.14 4.01 30.16
N LEU A 359 -4.03 2.82 29.58
CA LEU A 359 -4.63 1.58 30.05
C LEU A 359 -3.64 0.71 30.86
N ASP A 360 -2.61 1.31 31.47
CA ASP A 360 -1.62 0.61 32.31
C ASP A 360 -0.74 -0.43 31.55
N LEU A 361 -0.39 -0.13 30.28
CA LEU A 361 0.52 -0.99 29.49
C LEU A 361 1.81 -1.32 30.26
N PHE A 362 2.54 -0.32 30.75
CA PHE A 362 3.86 -0.55 31.38
C PHE A 362 3.76 -1.33 32.69
N LYS A 363 2.68 -1.15 33.45
CA LYS A 363 2.39 -1.97 34.63
C LYS A 363 2.17 -3.42 34.23
N THR A 364 1.44 -3.67 33.15
CA THR A 364 1.26 -5.01 32.60
C THR A 364 2.61 -5.64 32.20
N LEU A 365 3.42 -4.92 31.42
CA LEU A 365 4.72 -5.41 30.95
C LEU A 365 5.73 -5.63 32.08
N SER A 366 5.63 -4.89 33.18
CA SER A 366 6.48 -5.12 34.36
C SER A 366 6.29 -6.49 35.00
N THR A 367 5.16 -7.15 34.76
CA THR A 367 4.87 -8.51 35.28
C THR A 367 5.38 -9.64 34.37
N THR A 368 5.93 -9.29 33.20
CA THR A 368 6.33 -10.27 32.17
C THR A 368 7.79 -10.13 31.74
N LEU A 369 8.50 -9.10 32.21
CA LEU A 369 9.93 -8.90 31.96
C LEU A 369 10.82 -10.02 32.52
N ASP A 370 10.38 -10.68 33.59
CA ASP A 370 11.06 -11.78 34.27
C ASP A 370 10.34 -13.13 34.11
N ASP A 371 9.46 -13.25 33.11
CA ASP A 371 8.69 -14.48 32.84
C ASP A 371 9.62 -15.67 32.53
N ASP A 372 9.21 -16.89 32.89
CA ASP A 372 10.02 -18.10 32.71
C ASP A 372 10.31 -18.42 31.23
N ILE A 373 9.38 -18.07 30.31
CA ILE A 373 9.52 -18.35 28.89
C ILE A 373 10.25 -17.21 28.18
N ALA A 374 11.37 -17.54 27.50
CA ALA A 374 12.15 -16.58 26.73
C ALA A 374 11.32 -15.83 25.67
N GLN A 375 10.45 -16.53 24.94
CA GLN A 375 9.55 -15.91 23.96
C GLN A 375 8.66 -14.82 24.58
N THR A 376 8.13 -15.04 25.79
CA THR A 376 7.31 -14.05 26.51
C THR A 376 8.12 -12.79 26.83
N ARG A 377 9.37 -12.97 27.27
CA ARG A 377 10.29 -11.86 27.54
C ARG A 377 10.65 -11.10 26.26
N ILE A 378 10.93 -11.80 25.16
CA ILE A 378 11.17 -11.20 23.83
C ILE A 378 9.97 -10.36 23.39
N SER A 379 8.75 -10.93 23.41
CA SER A 379 7.53 -10.20 23.07
C SER A 379 7.34 -8.95 23.93
N THR A 380 7.62 -9.06 25.24
CA THR A 380 7.56 -7.94 26.18
C THR A 380 8.52 -6.83 25.79
N THR A 381 9.79 -7.15 25.54
CA THR A 381 10.80 -6.16 25.18
C THR A 381 10.54 -5.55 23.80
N GLU A 382 9.98 -6.29 22.85
CA GLU A 382 9.55 -5.73 21.55
C GLU A 382 8.39 -4.75 21.68
N ILE A 383 7.41 -5.01 22.54
CA ILE A 383 6.29 -4.08 22.79
C ILE A 383 6.83 -2.78 23.42
N ILE A 384 7.76 -2.89 24.38
CA ILE A 384 8.42 -1.73 24.99
C ILE A 384 9.14 -0.91 23.91
N LEU A 385 9.97 -1.57 23.08
CA LEU A 385 10.71 -0.90 22.03
C LEU A 385 9.78 -0.26 21.00
N SER A 386 8.68 -0.92 20.64
CA SER A 386 7.65 -0.38 19.74
C SER A 386 7.05 0.94 20.26
N THR A 387 6.84 1.01 21.56
CA THR A 387 6.32 2.20 22.24
C THR A 387 7.37 3.31 22.28
N LEU A 388 8.63 2.95 22.57
CA LEU A 388 9.76 3.89 22.62
C LEU A 388 10.10 4.50 21.26
N SER A 389 10.03 3.71 20.18
CA SER A 389 10.22 4.21 18.82
C SER A 389 9.16 5.24 18.40
N HIS A 390 8.06 5.35 19.14
CA HIS A 390 7.04 6.36 18.92
C HIS A 390 7.22 7.59 19.82
N ASP A 391 7.28 7.38 21.13
CA ASP A 391 7.48 8.47 22.10
C ASP A 391 8.22 7.97 23.34
N THR A 392 9.49 8.37 23.45
CA THR A 392 10.38 7.98 24.56
C THR A 392 9.92 8.53 25.91
N ARG A 393 9.14 9.62 25.93
CA ARG A 393 8.68 10.28 27.16
C ARG A 393 7.69 9.43 27.94
N MET A 394 6.92 8.58 27.25
CA MET A 394 5.93 7.72 27.91
C MET A 394 6.60 6.77 28.92
N LEU A 395 7.67 6.08 28.49
CA LEU A 395 8.38 5.16 29.36
C LEU A 395 9.23 5.91 30.40
N ARG A 396 9.87 7.03 30.03
CA ARG A 396 10.63 7.85 30.99
C ARG A 396 9.75 8.32 32.16
N ASN A 397 8.58 8.87 31.86
CA ASN A 397 7.63 9.30 32.88
C ASN A 397 7.18 8.14 33.77
N TYR A 398 6.93 6.97 33.18
CA TYR A 398 6.58 5.78 33.94
C TYR A 398 7.71 5.32 34.86
N ILE A 399 8.96 5.30 34.39
CA ILE A 399 10.13 4.90 35.19
C ILE A 399 10.38 5.88 36.34
N THR A 400 10.23 7.20 36.10
CA THR A 400 10.38 8.21 37.17
C THR A 400 9.40 7.95 38.32
N LEU A 401 8.17 7.52 38.00
CA LEU A 401 7.17 7.14 39.00
C LEU A 401 7.40 5.74 39.60
N ASN A 402 7.93 4.80 38.80
CA ASN A 402 8.10 3.39 39.16
C ASN A 402 9.54 2.94 38.90
N SER A 403 10.47 3.37 39.78
CA SER A 403 11.91 3.12 39.59
C SER A 403 12.28 1.63 39.53
N THR A 404 11.44 0.74 40.04
CA THR A 404 11.65 -0.72 39.98
C THR A 404 11.67 -1.25 38.55
N PHE A 405 10.99 -0.58 37.61
CA PHE A 405 10.96 -0.99 36.21
C PHE A 405 12.34 -0.91 35.56
N LEU A 406 13.09 0.16 35.85
CA LEU A 406 14.47 0.31 35.39
C LEU A 406 15.37 -0.79 35.94
N SER A 407 15.26 -1.06 37.25
CA SER A 407 16.03 -2.14 37.87
C SER A 407 15.65 -3.52 37.31
N GLN A 408 14.39 -3.75 36.90
CA GLN A 408 13.99 -4.99 36.20
C GLN A 408 14.68 -5.12 34.84
N LEU A 409 14.72 -4.05 34.04
CA LEU A 409 15.44 -4.05 32.75
C LEU A 409 16.93 -4.35 32.94
N ILE A 410 17.59 -3.65 33.87
CA ILE A 410 19.02 -3.85 34.14
C ILE A 410 19.29 -5.28 34.64
N ASN A 411 18.48 -5.78 35.57
CA ASN A 411 18.59 -7.17 36.03
C ASN A 411 18.37 -8.17 34.90
N GLY A 412 17.39 -7.92 34.02
CA GLY A 412 17.15 -8.73 32.82
C GLY A 412 18.38 -8.77 31.93
N PHE A 413 18.97 -7.61 31.59
CA PHE A 413 20.19 -7.57 30.78
C PHE A 413 21.36 -8.39 31.39
N ILE A 414 21.55 -8.29 32.71
CA ILE A 414 22.65 -8.98 33.40
C ILE A 414 22.38 -10.49 33.49
N LYS A 415 21.18 -10.88 33.93
CA LYS A 415 20.86 -12.24 34.40
C LYS A 415 20.16 -13.13 33.37
N ASP A 416 19.57 -12.57 32.31
CA ASP A 416 18.88 -13.41 31.31
C ASP A 416 19.85 -14.39 30.66
N ASN A 417 19.36 -15.54 30.20
CA ASN A 417 20.15 -16.51 29.46
C ASN A 417 20.00 -16.33 27.94
N ASP A 418 18.92 -15.70 27.50
CA ASP A 418 18.61 -15.48 26.10
C ASP A 418 19.31 -14.22 25.57
N ILE A 419 20.06 -14.38 24.48
CA ILE A 419 20.83 -13.29 23.86
C ILE A 419 19.89 -12.30 23.16
N GLY A 420 18.78 -12.77 22.60
CA GLY A 420 17.79 -11.94 21.93
C GLY A 420 17.16 -10.94 22.90
N VAL A 421 16.74 -11.41 24.08
CA VAL A 421 16.21 -10.56 25.16
C VAL A 421 17.25 -9.51 25.57
N LYS A 422 18.50 -9.92 25.80
CA LYS A 422 19.57 -8.97 26.18
C LYS A 422 19.78 -7.88 25.14
N ASN A 423 19.84 -8.24 23.87
CA ASN A 423 20.03 -7.28 22.78
C ASN A 423 18.87 -6.27 22.72
N GLN A 424 17.63 -6.73 22.89
CA GLN A 424 16.47 -5.83 22.91
C GLN A 424 16.46 -4.91 24.14
N ILE A 425 16.85 -5.41 25.32
CA ILE A 425 16.99 -4.58 26.52
C ILE A 425 18.09 -3.51 26.35
N VAL A 426 19.22 -3.86 25.74
CA VAL A 426 20.28 -2.87 25.43
C VAL A 426 19.75 -1.78 24.53
N GLU A 427 19.00 -2.15 23.48
CA GLU A 427 18.40 -1.15 22.58
C GLU A 427 17.39 -0.26 23.30
N ILE A 428 16.56 -0.83 24.19
CA ILE A 428 15.66 -0.07 25.06
C ILE A 428 16.43 0.95 25.90
N ILE A 429 17.49 0.51 26.60
CA ILE A 429 18.30 1.38 27.45
C ILE A 429 18.98 2.47 26.62
N LYS A 430 19.52 2.12 25.46
CA LYS A 430 20.16 3.05 24.54
C LYS A 430 19.18 4.14 24.08
N VAL A 431 18.00 3.76 23.58
CA VAL A 431 16.96 4.72 23.16
C VAL A 431 16.48 5.59 24.33
N LEU A 432 16.42 5.03 25.54
CA LEU A 432 16.09 5.81 26.74
C LEU A 432 17.16 6.87 27.06
N LEU A 433 18.44 6.58 26.82
CA LEU A 433 19.57 7.47 27.08
C LEU A 433 19.83 8.49 25.95
N GLU A 434 19.39 8.22 24.72
CA GLU A 434 19.53 9.11 23.56
C GLU A 434 18.55 10.33 23.57
N ALA A 435 18.24 10.87 24.75
CA ALA A 435 17.33 12.02 24.94
C ALA A 435 17.96 13.37 24.58
N ASP A 436 17.15 14.32 24.07
CA ASP A 436 17.55 15.72 23.97
C ASP A 436 17.82 16.33 25.36
N THR A 437 18.86 17.17 25.43
CA THR A 437 19.46 17.72 26.67
C THR A 437 18.52 18.52 27.57
N THR A 438 17.31 18.85 27.12
CA THR A 438 16.29 19.61 27.86
C THR A 438 15.33 18.74 28.68
N GLU A 439 15.24 17.43 28.40
CA GLU A 439 14.38 16.48 29.15
C GLU A 439 15.10 15.84 30.36
N MET A 440 16.31 16.34 30.68
CA MET A 440 17.36 15.55 31.31
C MET A 440 17.40 15.43 32.84
N ASN A 441 16.58 16.13 33.63
CA ASN A 441 16.96 16.27 35.04
C ASN A 441 16.49 15.17 36.00
N GLU A 442 15.28 14.63 35.86
CA GLU A 442 14.74 13.72 36.90
C GLU A 442 15.00 12.24 36.59
N PHE A 443 14.80 11.82 35.33
CA PHE A 443 15.09 10.45 34.90
C PHE A 443 16.59 10.12 34.98
N PHE A 444 17.48 10.97 34.45
CA PHE A 444 18.92 10.70 34.53
C PHE A 444 19.43 10.77 35.97
N LYS A 445 18.91 11.70 36.79
CA LYS A 445 19.23 11.73 38.21
C LYS A 445 18.82 10.42 38.88
N LEU A 446 17.63 9.90 38.63
CA LEU A 446 17.22 8.59 39.11
C LEU A 446 18.14 7.47 38.60
N PHE A 447 18.44 7.47 37.29
CA PHE A 447 19.30 6.49 36.64
C PHE A 447 20.71 6.45 37.25
N TYR A 448 21.30 7.61 37.58
CA TYR A 448 22.64 7.71 38.15
C TYR A 448 22.67 7.67 39.70
N GLU A 449 21.60 8.03 40.40
CA GLU A 449 21.54 8.04 41.88
C GLU A 449 21.10 6.70 42.47
N LYS A 450 20.08 6.05 41.91
CA LYS A 450 19.54 4.80 42.46
C LYS A 450 20.33 3.57 42.04
N GLU A 451 20.87 3.58 40.82
CA GLU A 451 21.82 2.57 40.43
C GLU A 451 23.18 3.08 40.91
N HIS A 452 23.73 2.45 41.96
CA HIS A 452 25.18 2.35 42.06
C HIS A 452 25.64 1.53 40.84
N CYS A 453 25.63 2.16 39.66
CA CYS A 453 26.40 1.75 38.51
C CYS A 453 27.85 1.71 38.98
N THR A 454 28.25 0.57 39.53
CA THR A 454 29.67 0.26 39.67
C THR A 454 30.24 0.46 38.28
N LYS A 455 31.42 1.08 38.19
CA LYS A 455 32.11 1.30 36.90
C LYS A 455 32.10 0.03 36.03
N ASP A 456 32.06 -1.15 36.66
CA ASP A 456 31.96 -2.47 36.07
C ASP A 456 30.66 -2.73 35.27
N THR A 457 29.48 -2.26 35.69
CA THR A 457 28.22 -2.53 34.96
C THR A 457 28.10 -1.68 33.69
N VAL A 458 28.50 -0.41 33.77
CA VAL A 458 28.57 0.47 32.59
C VAL A 458 29.69 0.00 31.66
N SER A 459 30.86 -0.37 32.20
CA SER A 459 31.93 -0.98 31.41
C SER A 459 31.54 -2.33 30.80
N ASP A 460 30.72 -3.16 31.45
CA ASP A 460 30.23 -4.43 30.88
C ASP A 460 29.19 -4.20 29.77
N VAL A 461 28.30 -3.21 29.94
CA VAL A 461 27.36 -2.78 28.89
C VAL A 461 28.14 -2.22 27.69
N GLU A 462 29.13 -1.35 27.94
CA GLU A 462 30.00 -0.77 26.93
C GLU A 462 30.86 -1.84 26.23
N GLN A 463 31.57 -2.70 26.98
CA GLN A 463 32.44 -3.74 26.42
C GLN A 463 31.68 -4.81 25.65
N ARG A 464 30.48 -5.20 26.09
CA ARG A 464 29.65 -6.20 25.38
C ARG A 464 28.92 -5.60 24.18
N ALA A 465 28.57 -4.31 24.21
CA ALA A 465 28.08 -3.59 23.02
C ALA A 465 29.17 -3.44 21.94
N ILE A 466 30.44 -3.25 22.34
CA ILE A 466 31.59 -3.11 21.44
C ILE A 466 31.89 -4.39 20.64
N HIS A 467 31.55 -5.58 21.15
CA HIS A 467 31.78 -6.86 20.46
C HIS A 467 30.63 -7.28 19.53
N GLY A 468 29.51 -6.55 19.52
CA GLY A 468 28.29 -6.91 18.79
C GLY A 468 28.06 -6.18 17.46
N VAL A 469 28.51 -4.93 17.30
CA VAL A 469 28.29 -4.16 16.06
C VAL A 469 29.45 -3.19 15.85
N GLY A 470 30.02 -3.19 14.65
CA GLY A 470 31.13 -2.32 14.28
C GLY A 470 30.80 -0.83 14.45
N ARG A 471 31.74 -0.12 15.10
CA ARG A 471 31.90 1.34 15.20
C ARG A 471 30.64 2.14 15.59
N ASN A 472 30.59 2.56 16.87
CA ASN A 472 29.64 3.56 17.37
C ASN A 472 30.37 4.87 17.77
N PRO A 473 29.82 6.07 17.46
CA PRO A 473 30.47 7.37 17.62
C PRO A 473 30.22 8.05 19.00
N ILE A 474 30.27 7.30 20.10
CA ILE A 474 29.84 7.78 21.44
C ILE A 474 30.97 8.48 22.24
N LEU A 475 32.23 8.38 21.78
CA LEU A 475 33.39 8.95 22.49
C LEU A 475 33.45 10.50 22.66
N PRO A 476 32.84 11.38 21.83
CA PRO A 476 33.11 12.81 21.98
C PRO A 476 32.27 13.54 23.05
N LEU A 477 31.14 12.99 23.50
CA LEU A 477 30.18 13.76 24.30
C LEU A 477 30.42 13.75 25.82
N LEU A 478 31.22 12.81 26.34
CA LEU A 478 31.55 12.72 27.77
C LEU A 478 32.85 13.47 28.16
N GLY A 479 33.66 13.90 27.18
CA GLY A 479 34.92 14.60 27.45
C GLY A 479 34.81 16.11 27.71
N GLN A 480 33.62 16.72 27.58
CA GLN A 480 33.47 18.18 27.64
C GLN A 480 32.94 18.74 28.98
N HIS A 481 32.53 17.90 29.93
CA HIS A 481 31.94 18.37 31.19
C HIS A 481 32.84 18.31 32.43
N GLU A 482 34.06 17.75 32.35
CA GLU A 482 34.96 17.64 33.52
C GLU A 482 35.97 18.81 33.68
N GLY A 483 35.86 19.89 32.91
CA GLY A 483 36.93 20.91 32.81
C GLY A 483 36.67 22.30 33.40
N ARG A 484 35.66 22.54 34.24
CA ARG A 484 35.37 23.89 34.79
C ARG A 484 35.03 23.91 36.27
N ALA A 485 36.01 23.60 37.12
CA ALA A 485 36.09 24.14 38.47
C ALA A 485 37.53 23.96 38.99
N LEU A 486 38.31 25.04 38.94
CA LEU A 486 39.35 25.45 39.91
C LEU A 486 40.25 26.52 39.24
N GLN A 487 40.18 27.74 39.76
CA GLN A 487 41.00 28.88 39.38
C GLN A 487 42.41 28.75 39.99
N GLN A 488 43.46 29.11 39.24
CA GLN A 488 44.31 30.31 39.45
C GLN A 488 45.62 30.26 38.62
N PRO A 489 46.27 31.42 38.36
CA PRO A 489 46.90 31.73 37.06
C PRO A 489 48.43 31.71 37.09
N HIS A 490 49.08 31.51 35.92
CA HIS A 490 50.37 32.14 35.59
C HIS A 490 50.67 32.11 34.08
N ASP A 491 51.38 33.17 33.67
CA ASP A 491 51.72 33.74 32.37
C ASP A 491 52.61 32.89 31.41
N PRO A 492 52.87 33.34 30.15
CA PRO A 492 53.02 32.50 28.97
C PRO A 492 54.47 32.39 28.48
N GLY A 493 54.79 31.30 27.77
CA GLY A 493 56.12 31.07 27.21
C GLY A 493 56.11 30.14 26.00
N GLN A 494 56.03 30.77 24.82
CA GLN A 494 56.71 30.43 23.57
C GLN A 494 57.19 28.98 23.28
N SER A 495 56.66 28.47 22.17
CA SER A 495 57.42 28.11 20.95
C SER A 495 58.15 26.76 20.86
N VAL A 496 58.23 26.33 19.59
CA VAL A 496 59.20 25.45 18.94
C VAL A 496 58.81 23.95 18.81
N ARG A 497 58.51 23.59 17.54
CA ARG A 497 58.75 22.30 16.84
C ARG A 497 60.24 21.86 16.99
N PRO A 498 60.81 20.83 16.33
CA PRO A 498 60.31 19.78 15.43
C PRO A 498 60.70 18.38 16.01
N ASP A 499 60.39 17.23 15.42
CA ASP A 499 61.15 16.69 14.31
C ASP A 499 60.53 15.40 13.74
N HIS A 500 60.79 15.28 12.44
CA HIS A 500 60.51 14.17 11.56
C HIS A 500 61.09 12.84 12.06
N HIS A 501 60.36 11.75 11.82
CA HIS A 501 60.94 10.62 11.10
C HIS A 501 59.91 9.89 10.24
N HIS A 502 60.28 9.79 8.97
CA HIS A 502 59.65 9.02 7.92
C HIS A 502 59.54 7.53 8.25
N LEU A 503 58.46 6.90 7.76
CA LEU A 503 58.54 5.64 7.02
C LEU A 503 57.31 5.53 6.11
N GLN A 504 57.56 5.63 4.80
CA GLN A 504 56.63 5.29 3.72
C GLN A 504 56.60 3.77 3.56
N THR A 505 55.41 3.19 3.37
CA THR A 505 55.22 1.94 2.61
C THR A 505 53.86 1.96 1.92
N GLU A 506 53.95 2.13 0.60
CA GLU A 506 53.12 1.62 -0.50
C GLU A 506 51.62 1.34 -0.28
N HIS A 507 50.82 2.17 -0.96
CA HIS A 507 49.42 1.94 -1.29
C HIS A 507 49.28 0.98 -2.48
N GLN A 508 48.53 -0.11 -2.31
CA GLN A 508 47.76 -0.73 -3.40
C GLN A 508 46.26 -0.43 -3.20
N PRO A 509 45.50 -0.07 -4.24
CA PRO A 509 44.09 0.24 -4.13
C PRO A 509 43.24 -1.04 -4.12
N ILE A 510 42.48 -1.25 -3.04
CA ILE A 510 41.43 -2.27 -2.95
C ILE A 510 40.14 -1.66 -3.53
N GLN A 511 39.56 -2.34 -4.53
CA GLN A 511 38.27 -2.01 -5.12
C GLN A 511 37.13 -2.15 -4.09
N PRO A 512 36.05 -1.33 -4.19
CA PRO A 512 34.94 -1.39 -3.26
C PRO A 512 34.09 -2.65 -3.47
N ALA A 513 33.96 -3.45 -2.41
CA ALA A 513 32.98 -4.53 -2.36
C ALA A 513 31.57 -3.94 -2.15
N GLU A 514 30.68 -4.27 -3.08
CA GLU A 514 29.25 -3.98 -3.04
C GLU A 514 28.61 -4.60 -1.77
N PHE A 515 28.08 -3.76 -0.89
CA PHE A 515 27.14 -4.19 0.14
C PHE A 515 25.75 -4.25 -0.50
N SER A 516 25.27 -5.47 -0.72
CA SER A 516 23.87 -5.76 -1.04
C SER A 516 23.13 -6.28 0.20
N ASP A 517 21.83 -6.06 0.18
CA ASP A 517 20.92 -5.88 1.30
C ASP A 517 20.62 -7.08 2.21
N ASN A 518 20.31 -6.72 3.46
CA ASN A 518 19.35 -7.30 4.40
C ASN A 518 18.93 -8.77 4.21
N ARG A 519 19.55 -9.66 5.01
CA ARG A 519 18.96 -10.95 5.39
C ARG A 519 18.31 -10.83 6.77
N THR A 520 16.98 -10.74 6.81
CA THR A 520 16.20 -10.96 8.04
C THR A 520 16.27 -12.45 8.38
N ALA A 521 16.82 -12.75 9.56
CA ALA A 521 17.02 -14.10 10.05
C ALA A 521 15.69 -14.82 10.30
N ALA A 522 15.51 -15.95 9.64
CA ALA A 522 14.49 -16.94 9.94
C ALA A 522 14.82 -17.64 11.26
N VAL A 523 13.85 -17.73 12.17
CA VAL A 523 13.89 -18.65 13.31
C VAL A 523 12.75 -19.64 13.18
N CYS A 524 13.12 -20.90 12.97
CA CYS A 524 12.27 -22.08 12.98
C CYS A 524 11.65 -22.32 14.36
N LEU A 525 10.38 -22.75 14.37
CA LEU A 525 9.91 -23.72 15.35
C LEU A 525 9.08 -24.81 14.64
N GLN A 526 9.49 -26.05 14.89
CA GLN A 526 8.99 -27.30 14.32
C GLN A 526 7.60 -27.63 14.84
N GLY A 527 6.74 -28.04 13.92
CA GLY A 527 5.55 -28.86 14.16
C GLY A 527 5.44 -29.82 13.00
N GLU A 528 5.71 -31.09 13.25
CA GLU A 528 5.70 -32.18 12.26
C GLU A 528 4.30 -32.33 11.65
N HIS A 529 4.17 -32.00 10.37
CA HIS A 529 3.46 -32.80 9.37
C HIS A 529 3.85 -32.23 7.99
N GLN A 530 4.67 -32.99 7.26
CA GLN A 530 5.03 -32.70 5.87
C GLN A 530 3.78 -32.81 4.99
N ALA A 531 3.16 -31.68 4.66
CA ALA A 531 2.35 -31.58 3.45
C ALA A 531 3.31 -31.28 2.29
N ALA A 532 3.55 -32.27 1.44
CA ALA A 532 4.34 -32.12 0.22
C ALA A 532 3.66 -31.08 -0.69
N GLY A 533 4.37 -30.00 -1.03
CA GLY A 533 3.91 -29.08 -2.10
C GLY A 533 4.26 -27.60 -1.96
N CYS A 534 4.70 -27.10 -0.79
CA CYS A 534 5.01 -25.67 -0.62
C CYS A 534 6.53 -25.40 -0.69
N PRO A 535 7.03 -24.46 -1.53
CA PRO A 535 8.44 -24.11 -1.54
C PRO A 535 8.84 -23.44 -0.21
N PRO A 536 10.02 -23.77 0.35
CA PRO A 536 10.45 -23.22 1.62
C PRO A 536 10.97 -21.79 1.40
N GLY A 537 10.33 -20.80 2.01
CA GLY A 537 10.88 -19.44 2.09
C GLY A 537 9.95 -18.34 1.61
N ARG A 538 8.86 -18.11 2.35
CA ARG A 538 8.23 -16.79 2.53
C ARG A 538 7.37 -16.92 3.79
N ALA A 539 7.82 -16.30 4.88
CA ALA A 539 7.06 -16.25 6.11
C ALA A 539 5.81 -15.39 5.86
N ILE A 540 4.65 -16.03 5.76
CA ILE A 540 3.37 -15.35 5.89
C ILE A 540 3.32 -14.88 7.36
N PRO A 541 3.11 -13.58 7.66
CA PRO A 541 2.82 -13.13 9.01
C PRO A 541 1.64 -13.95 9.53
N ARG A 542 1.91 -14.79 10.53
CA ARG A 542 0.89 -15.58 11.20
C ARG A 542 0.10 -14.65 12.12
N ALA A 543 -1.21 -14.87 12.12
CA ALA A 543 -2.17 -14.46 13.14
C ALA A 543 -2.47 -12.96 13.24
N LEU A 544 -3.59 -12.57 12.63
CA LEU A 544 -4.77 -12.33 13.45
C LEU A 544 -5.70 -13.53 13.28
#